data_AF-A0AAE1BSU2-F1
#
_entry.id   AF-A0AAE1BSU2-F1
#
_cell.length_a   1.000
_cell.length_b   1.000
_cell.length_c   1.000
_cell.angle_alpha   90.00
_cell.angle_beta   90.00
_cell.angle_gamma   90.00
#
_symmetry.space_group_name_H-M   'P 1'
#
loop_
_entity.id
_entity.type
_entity.pdbx_description
1 polymer ?
#
loop_
_entity_poly.entity_id
_entity_poly.type
_entity_poly.pdbx_seq_one_letter_code
_entity_poly.pdbx_strand_id
1 'polypeptide(L)'
;MPGECICTLDQQGKYHLDCSCPILYQDLVISASAIPTHTYSIKFSKCSGLVEVEEGTFNNLPNLENITFQSIANLTFQNSSIHPFITIRDKTFSLTLEDISALTVEEEAVIFHSDSMNAATYKISIKDSTITEFGKYGIITPLGELLLQNVTLTQTMGEHRVDVGYDGVKVILDALNATAGLGSEWLVGNVTYLNITRSNLTLLPWAFSGLEMTPPNPTIILVDNQFGSVRSGGHDAPSSDRLASLPTEALSVYLHNDTNTRISASGNRLTSCRCEDLKWLLEEDPNNNNNTTQLKQAVQESLQAGCEDLNLNDVLDRCGNSPSGSQACYRMHGLGFSYTVLLGFVACSLFAHTYNNA
;
A
#
# COMPACT_ATOMS: atom_id res chain seq x y z
N MET A 1 -20.60 -9.41 -26.53
CA MET A 1 -19.58 -8.33 -26.53
C MET A 1 -20.22 -7.03 -26.98
N PRO A 2 -20.55 -6.13 -26.04
CA PRO A 2 -20.84 -4.73 -26.36
C PRO A 2 -19.53 -3.93 -26.38
N GLY A 3 -18.84 -3.92 -27.53
CA GLY A 3 -17.58 -3.20 -27.74
C GLY A 3 -17.05 -3.45 -29.15
N GLU A 4 -16.32 -2.49 -29.73
CA GLU A 4 -15.66 -2.68 -31.02
C GLU A 4 -14.36 -3.45 -30.77
N CYS A 5 -14.42 -4.77 -30.94
CA CYS A 5 -13.25 -5.64 -30.83
C CYS A 5 -12.65 -5.94 -32.21
N ILE A 6 -11.35 -5.76 -32.33
CA ILE A 6 -10.56 -6.07 -33.52
C ILE A 6 -9.63 -7.23 -33.18
N CYS A 7 -9.68 -8.27 -34.00
CA CYS A 7 -8.74 -9.37 -33.95
C CYS A 7 -7.65 -9.17 -35.02
N THR A 8 -6.39 -9.15 -34.61
CA THR A 8 -5.24 -9.07 -35.54
C THR A 8 -4.31 -10.26 -35.34
N LEU A 9 -3.63 -10.66 -36.41
CA LEU A 9 -2.59 -11.67 -36.39
C LEU A 9 -1.24 -11.00 -36.61
N ASP A 10 -0.26 -11.24 -35.74
CA ASP A 10 1.10 -10.71 -35.95
C ASP A 10 1.91 -11.53 -36.96
N GLN A 11 3.14 -11.08 -37.23
CA GLN A 11 4.07 -11.77 -38.14
C GLN A 11 4.50 -13.17 -37.65
N GLN A 12 4.28 -13.48 -36.39
CA GLN A 12 4.60 -14.76 -35.75
C GLN A 12 3.38 -15.69 -35.68
N GLY A 13 2.21 -15.26 -36.19
CA GLY A 13 0.97 -16.02 -36.13
C GLY A 13 0.26 -15.97 -34.77
N LYS A 14 0.55 -14.97 -33.92
CA LYS A 14 -0.10 -14.77 -32.63
C LYS A 14 -1.35 -13.91 -32.77
N TYR A 15 -2.43 -14.32 -32.10
CA TYR A 15 -3.72 -13.62 -32.14
C TYR A 15 -3.81 -12.56 -31.06
N HIS A 16 -4.05 -11.31 -31.45
CA HIS A 16 -4.25 -10.18 -30.55
C HIS A 16 -5.69 -9.71 -30.63
N LEU A 17 -6.34 -9.58 -29.48
CA LEU A 17 -7.69 -9.05 -29.35
C LEU A 17 -7.62 -7.64 -28.72
N ASP A 18 -8.03 -6.61 -29.46
CA ASP A 18 -8.11 -5.24 -28.95
C ASP A 18 -9.57 -4.78 -28.98
N CYS A 19 -10.14 -4.54 -27.81
CA CYS A 19 -11.51 -4.12 -27.60
C CYS A 19 -11.55 -2.68 -27.10
N SER A 20 -12.29 -1.82 -27.79
CA SER A 20 -12.53 -0.45 -27.35
C SER A 20 -14.02 -0.20 -27.08
N CYS A 21 -14.31 0.64 -26.10
CA CYS A 21 -15.65 1.07 -25.71
C CYS A 21 -15.92 2.53 -26.14
N PRO A 22 -16.08 2.83 -27.45
CA PRO A 22 -16.23 4.21 -27.91
C PRO A 22 -17.53 4.88 -27.45
N ILE A 23 -18.52 4.11 -27.00
CA ILE A 23 -19.80 4.61 -26.53
C ILE A 23 -19.66 5.08 -25.08
N LEU A 24 -19.98 6.35 -24.85
CA LEU A 24 -19.97 6.94 -23.52
C LEU A 24 -20.97 6.22 -22.61
N TYR A 25 -20.54 5.88 -21.39
CA TYR A 25 -21.35 5.26 -20.34
C TYR A 25 -21.92 3.88 -20.66
N GLN A 26 -21.35 3.16 -21.63
CA GLN A 26 -21.71 1.77 -21.86
C GLN A 26 -20.95 0.88 -20.88
N ASP A 27 -21.71 0.10 -20.10
CA ASP A 27 -21.14 -0.95 -19.26
C ASP A 27 -20.71 -2.14 -20.13
N LEU A 28 -19.56 -2.72 -19.79
CA LEU A 28 -18.96 -3.87 -20.45
C LEU A 28 -18.79 -4.98 -19.42
N VAL A 29 -19.50 -6.07 -19.63
CA VAL A 29 -19.28 -7.32 -18.90
C VAL A 29 -18.44 -8.25 -19.78
N ILE A 30 -17.29 -8.68 -19.27
CA ILE A 30 -16.34 -9.55 -19.96
C ILE A 30 -16.50 -10.95 -19.38
N SER A 31 -16.82 -11.91 -20.25
CA SER A 31 -17.00 -13.31 -19.89
C SER A 31 -16.15 -14.21 -20.78
N ALA A 32 -15.84 -15.42 -20.31
CA ALA A 32 -14.99 -16.38 -21.03
C ALA A 32 -15.50 -16.69 -22.45
N SER A 33 -16.82 -16.73 -22.65
CA SER A 33 -17.46 -17.03 -23.94
C SER A 33 -17.14 -16.01 -25.04
N ALA A 34 -16.69 -14.82 -24.64
CA ALA A 34 -16.42 -13.72 -25.53
C ALA A 34 -15.02 -13.79 -26.16
N ILE A 35 -14.09 -14.56 -25.58
CA ILE A 35 -12.67 -14.50 -25.93
C ILE A 35 -12.26 -15.75 -26.74
N PRO A 36 -11.66 -15.60 -27.93
CA PRO A 36 -11.16 -16.73 -28.69
C PRO A 36 -10.07 -17.51 -27.93
N THR A 37 -10.13 -18.84 -27.94
CA THR A 37 -9.23 -19.71 -27.17
C THR A 37 -7.75 -19.62 -27.54
N HIS A 38 -7.44 -19.19 -28.77
CA HIS A 38 -6.07 -19.03 -29.26
C HIS A 38 -5.49 -17.62 -29.03
N THR A 39 -6.19 -16.77 -28.28
CA THR A 39 -5.75 -15.41 -28.02
C THR A 39 -4.44 -15.40 -27.23
N TYR A 40 -3.49 -14.61 -27.73
CA TYR A 40 -2.17 -14.42 -27.16
C TYR A 40 -2.09 -13.18 -26.28
N SER A 41 -2.72 -12.08 -26.71
CA SER A 41 -2.86 -10.88 -25.88
C SER A 41 -4.24 -10.26 -26.00
N ILE A 42 -4.71 -9.67 -24.92
CA ILE A 42 -6.00 -9.00 -24.86
C ILE A 42 -5.80 -7.57 -24.34
N LYS A 43 -6.45 -6.62 -25.00
CA LYS A 43 -6.51 -5.24 -24.56
C LYS A 43 -7.95 -4.77 -24.49
N PHE A 44 -8.34 -4.16 -23.37
CA PHE A 44 -9.58 -3.42 -23.21
C PHE A 44 -9.25 -1.95 -22.99
N SER A 45 -9.86 -1.05 -23.78
CA SER A 45 -9.51 0.37 -23.69
C SER A 45 -10.65 1.36 -23.91
N LYS A 46 -10.48 2.55 -23.31
CA LYS A 46 -11.36 3.72 -23.46
C LYS A 46 -12.79 3.44 -23.00
N CYS A 47 -12.95 2.71 -21.90
CA CYS A 47 -14.27 2.36 -21.35
C CYS A 47 -14.67 3.36 -20.26
N SER A 48 -15.72 4.14 -20.53
CA SER A 48 -16.21 5.18 -19.61
C SER A 48 -17.36 4.73 -18.70
N GLY A 49 -17.98 3.59 -19.00
CA GLY A 49 -18.90 2.90 -18.10
C GLY A 49 -18.18 1.97 -17.12
N LEU A 50 -18.95 1.08 -16.48
CA LEU A 50 -18.41 -0.01 -15.67
C LEU A 50 -17.84 -1.11 -16.57
N VAL A 51 -16.62 -1.56 -16.28
CA VAL A 51 -16.04 -2.78 -16.84
C VAL A 51 -15.98 -3.82 -15.74
N GLU A 52 -16.71 -4.92 -15.92
CA GLU A 52 -16.76 -6.03 -14.97
C GLU A 52 -16.14 -7.26 -15.63
N VAL A 53 -15.15 -7.86 -14.96
CA VAL A 53 -14.52 -9.10 -15.41
C VAL A 53 -15.08 -10.23 -14.56
N GLU A 54 -15.88 -11.09 -15.20
CA GLU A 54 -16.53 -12.21 -14.52
C GLU A 54 -15.54 -13.28 -14.09
N GLU A 55 -15.96 -14.08 -13.12
CA GLU A 55 -15.26 -15.30 -12.69
C GLU A 55 -14.86 -16.17 -13.90
N GLY A 56 -13.61 -16.63 -13.91
CA GLY A 56 -13.11 -17.58 -14.88
C GLY A 56 -12.95 -17.07 -16.31
N THR A 57 -13.06 -15.76 -16.53
CA THR A 57 -12.98 -15.13 -17.86
C THR A 57 -11.75 -15.55 -18.66
N PHE A 58 -10.59 -15.71 -18.00
CA PHE A 58 -9.33 -16.00 -18.68
C PHE A 58 -8.80 -17.43 -18.48
N ASN A 59 -9.60 -18.34 -17.91
CA ASN A 59 -9.11 -19.66 -17.46
C ASN A 59 -8.75 -20.60 -18.62
N ASN A 60 -9.43 -20.48 -19.76
CA ASN A 60 -9.30 -21.40 -20.89
C ASN A 60 -8.46 -20.85 -22.05
N LEU A 61 -7.44 -20.06 -21.74
CA LEU A 61 -6.60 -19.35 -22.72
C LEU A 61 -5.13 -19.76 -22.59
N PRO A 62 -4.75 -20.97 -23.06
CA PRO A 62 -3.41 -21.55 -22.81
C PRO A 62 -2.26 -20.79 -23.46
N ASN A 63 -2.57 -19.90 -24.42
CA ASN A 63 -1.59 -19.09 -25.13
C ASN A 63 -1.51 -17.64 -24.62
N LEU A 64 -2.37 -17.26 -23.67
CA LEU A 64 -2.46 -15.89 -23.18
C LEU A 64 -1.21 -15.52 -22.39
N GLU A 65 -0.52 -14.46 -22.82
CA GLU A 65 0.69 -13.95 -22.17
C GLU A 65 0.53 -12.50 -21.71
N ASN A 66 -0.45 -11.75 -22.22
CA ASN A 66 -0.64 -10.36 -21.83
C ASN A 66 -2.12 -9.96 -21.76
N ILE A 67 -2.51 -9.35 -20.65
CA ILE A 67 -3.80 -8.68 -20.48
C ILE A 67 -3.54 -7.22 -20.15
N THR A 68 -4.19 -6.30 -20.88
CA THR A 68 -4.08 -4.86 -20.65
C THR A 68 -5.47 -4.24 -20.51
N PHE A 69 -5.65 -3.47 -19.45
CA PHE A 69 -6.79 -2.58 -19.25
C PHE A 69 -6.26 -1.15 -19.22
N GLN A 70 -6.77 -0.29 -20.11
CA GLN A 70 -6.24 1.07 -20.27
C GLN A 70 -7.34 2.12 -20.41
N SER A 71 -7.23 3.23 -19.67
CA SER A 71 -8.19 4.34 -19.73
C SER A 71 -9.62 3.84 -19.47
N ILE A 72 -9.82 3.30 -18.26
CA ILE A 72 -11.10 2.75 -17.82
C ILE A 72 -11.59 3.55 -16.61
N ALA A 73 -12.85 3.98 -16.66
CA ALA A 73 -13.45 4.73 -15.56
C ALA A 73 -13.62 3.84 -14.32
N ASN A 74 -14.35 2.74 -14.43
CA ASN A 74 -14.57 1.80 -13.33
C ASN A 74 -14.23 0.39 -13.80
N LEU A 75 -13.29 -0.27 -13.13
CA LEU A 75 -12.89 -1.64 -13.42
C LEU A 75 -13.08 -2.49 -12.16
N THR A 76 -13.87 -3.55 -12.27
CA THR A 76 -14.07 -4.53 -11.21
C THR A 76 -13.59 -5.88 -11.68
N PHE A 77 -12.66 -6.46 -10.93
CA PHE A 77 -12.33 -7.88 -11.04
C PHE A 77 -13.11 -8.66 -10.00
N GLN A 78 -13.99 -9.54 -10.45
CA GLN A 78 -14.68 -10.47 -9.55
C GLN A 78 -13.73 -11.55 -9.03
N ASN A 79 -14.17 -12.25 -8.00
CA ASN A 79 -13.50 -13.44 -7.49
C ASN A 79 -13.09 -14.39 -8.63
N SER A 80 -11.83 -14.84 -8.62
CA SER A 80 -11.26 -15.79 -9.58
C SER A 80 -11.46 -15.39 -11.05
N SER A 81 -11.55 -14.09 -11.34
CA SER A 81 -11.72 -13.56 -12.70
C SER A 81 -10.49 -13.79 -13.57
N ILE A 82 -9.28 -13.70 -12.99
CA ILE A 82 -8.01 -13.99 -13.66
C ILE A 82 -7.39 -15.22 -13.02
N HIS A 83 -7.50 -16.37 -13.70
CA HIS A 83 -6.80 -17.60 -13.33
C HIS A 83 -6.25 -18.34 -14.57
N PRO A 84 -5.28 -17.74 -15.31
CA PRO A 84 -4.78 -18.34 -16.53
C PRO A 84 -3.93 -19.56 -16.22
N PHE A 85 -4.21 -20.64 -16.94
CA PHE A 85 -3.45 -21.88 -16.87
C PHE A 85 -2.28 -21.84 -17.86
N ILE A 86 -1.09 -21.47 -17.39
CA ILE A 86 0.11 -21.42 -18.22
C ILE A 86 0.84 -22.76 -18.13
N THR A 87 0.79 -23.51 -19.23
CA THR A 87 1.39 -24.86 -19.31
C THR A 87 2.83 -24.87 -19.80
N ILE A 88 3.36 -23.73 -20.25
CA ILE A 88 4.63 -23.68 -20.95
C ILE A 88 5.68 -22.97 -20.09
N ARG A 89 6.79 -23.68 -19.83
CA ARG A 89 7.98 -23.17 -19.14
C ARG A 89 8.59 -21.96 -19.86
N ASP A 90 9.25 -21.09 -19.09
CA ASP A 90 10.00 -19.91 -19.57
C ASP A 90 9.14 -18.83 -20.24
N LYS A 91 7.83 -18.83 -20.01
CA LYS A 91 6.94 -17.75 -20.45
C LYS A 91 6.77 -16.69 -19.36
N THR A 92 6.62 -15.44 -19.80
CA THR A 92 6.21 -14.34 -18.94
C THR A 92 4.74 -14.04 -19.21
N PHE A 93 3.95 -14.01 -18.15
CA PHE A 93 2.60 -13.47 -18.19
C PHE A 93 2.59 -12.07 -17.58
N SER A 94 1.90 -11.14 -18.22
CA SER A 94 1.77 -9.76 -17.75
C SER A 94 0.31 -9.33 -17.64
N LEU A 95 -0.06 -8.79 -16.49
CA LEU A 95 -1.30 -8.03 -16.29
C LEU A 95 -0.92 -6.56 -16.13
N THR A 96 -1.43 -5.71 -17.03
CA THR A 96 -1.22 -4.26 -16.98
C THR A 96 -2.54 -3.53 -16.80
N LEU A 97 -2.65 -2.75 -15.74
CA LEU A 97 -3.76 -1.85 -15.44
C LEU A 97 -3.21 -0.42 -15.49
N GLU A 98 -3.69 0.40 -16.40
CA GLU A 98 -3.15 1.75 -16.63
C GLU A 98 -4.29 2.75 -16.78
N ASP A 99 -4.19 3.91 -16.13
CA ASP A 99 -5.18 4.99 -16.24
C ASP A 99 -6.60 4.48 -15.85
N ILE A 100 -6.70 3.87 -14.66
CA ILE A 100 -7.95 3.35 -14.11
C ILE A 100 -8.47 4.30 -13.03
N SER A 101 -9.62 4.95 -13.27
CA SER A 101 -10.14 5.97 -12.35
C SER A 101 -10.68 5.39 -11.04
N ALA A 102 -11.24 4.18 -11.08
CA ALA A 102 -11.67 3.42 -9.91
C ALA A 102 -11.47 1.91 -10.16
N LEU A 103 -10.50 1.33 -9.49
CA LEU A 103 -10.19 -0.09 -9.53
C LEU A 103 -10.69 -0.78 -8.26
N THR A 104 -11.55 -1.78 -8.45
CA THR A 104 -11.99 -2.71 -7.43
C THR A 104 -11.41 -4.09 -7.76
N VAL A 105 -10.63 -4.64 -6.82
CA VAL A 105 -10.13 -6.01 -6.88
C VAL A 105 -10.85 -6.77 -5.77
N GLU A 106 -11.77 -7.68 -6.10
CA GLU A 106 -12.44 -8.50 -5.08
C GLU A 106 -11.49 -9.52 -4.45
N GLU A 107 -11.99 -10.22 -3.42
CA GLU A 107 -11.25 -11.33 -2.79
C GLU A 107 -10.91 -12.41 -3.80
N GLU A 108 -9.65 -12.85 -3.80
CA GLU A 108 -9.14 -13.90 -4.69
C GLU A 108 -9.36 -13.61 -6.18
N ALA A 109 -9.46 -12.35 -6.58
CA ALA A 109 -9.78 -11.98 -7.96
C ALA A 109 -8.71 -12.40 -8.97
N VAL A 110 -7.43 -12.33 -8.57
CA VAL A 110 -6.28 -12.66 -9.42
C VAL A 110 -5.48 -13.78 -8.78
N ILE A 111 -5.55 -14.97 -9.37
CA ILE A 111 -4.89 -16.16 -8.85
C ILE A 111 -3.99 -16.75 -9.93
N PHE A 112 -2.71 -16.91 -9.66
CA PHE A 112 -1.82 -17.67 -10.53
C PHE A 112 -1.24 -18.86 -9.76
N HIS A 113 -1.53 -20.05 -10.24
CA HIS A 113 -0.91 -21.26 -9.71
C HIS A 113 0.33 -21.58 -10.55
N SER A 114 1.49 -21.65 -9.89
CA SER A 114 2.66 -22.31 -10.44
C SER A 114 2.71 -23.71 -9.84
N ASP A 115 2.50 -24.74 -10.66
CA ASP A 115 3.05 -26.04 -10.30
C ASP A 115 4.56 -25.85 -10.24
N SER A 116 5.21 -26.26 -9.14
CA SER A 116 6.66 -26.07 -8.86
C SER A 116 7.62 -26.55 -9.96
N MET A 117 7.09 -27.17 -11.02
CA MET A 117 7.78 -27.59 -12.23
C MET A 117 7.67 -26.59 -13.40
N ASN A 118 6.93 -25.49 -13.30
CA ASN A 118 6.70 -24.52 -14.35
C ASN A 118 7.23 -23.14 -13.94
N ALA A 119 8.44 -22.80 -14.41
CA ALA A 119 9.11 -21.52 -14.18
C ALA A 119 8.48 -20.35 -14.97
N ALA A 120 7.15 -20.25 -15.00
CA ALA A 120 6.48 -19.09 -15.57
C ALA A 120 6.71 -17.87 -14.67
N THR A 121 7.07 -16.74 -15.26
CA THR A 121 7.22 -15.48 -14.52
C THR A 121 5.94 -14.66 -14.65
N TYR A 122 5.29 -14.36 -13.53
CA TYR A 122 4.10 -13.52 -13.51
C TYR A 122 4.46 -12.09 -13.15
N LYS A 123 3.94 -11.12 -13.90
CA LYS A 123 4.15 -9.69 -13.67
C LYS A 123 2.83 -8.96 -13.57
N ILE A 124 2.68 -8.14 -12.54
CA ILE A 124 1.52 -7.27 -12.38
C ILE A 124 2.00 -5.82 -12.32
N SER A 125 1.42 -4.98 -13.16
CA SER A 125 1.67 -3.55 -13.16
C SER A 125 0.37 -2.77 -13.07
N ILE A 126 0.27 -1.90 -12.06
CA ILE A 126 -0.82 -0.96 -11.88
C ILE A 126 -0.23 0.45 -11.94
N LYS A 127 -0.69 1.26 -12.89
CA LYS A 127 -0.13 2.58 -13.19
C LYS A 127 -1.21 3.64 -13.26
N ASP A 128 -0.92 4.84 -12.75
CA ASP A 128 -1.76 6.03 -12.91
C ASP A 128 -3.23 5.74 -12.54
N SER A 129 -3.44 5.02 -11.44
CA SER A 129 -4.73 4.42 -11.11
C SER A 129 -5.14 4.69 -9.66
N THR A 130 -6.44 4.67 -9.41
CA THR A 130 -6.99 4.76 -8.05
C THR A 130 -7.61 3.43 -7.66
N ILE A 131 -7.10 2.80 -6.61
CA ILE A 131 -7.67 1.60 -6.03
C ILE A 131 -8.71 2.02 -4.99
N THR A 132 -9.96 1.70 -5.29
CA THR A 132 -11.11 2.00 -4.43
C THR A 132 -11.35 0.90 -3.41
N GLU A 133 -11.10 -0.34 -3.79
CA GLU A 133 -11.27 -1.50 -2.93
C GLU A 133 -10.27 -2.59 -3.33
N PHE A 134 -9.72 -3.25 -2.31
CA PHE A 134 -8.83 -4.38 -2.47
C PHE A 134 -9.25 -5.45 -1.48
N GLY A 135 -9.83 -6.53 -1.99
CA GLY A 135 -10.31 -7.69 -1.24
C GLY A 135 -9.17 -8.44 -0.56
N LYS A 136 -9.51 -9.27 0.42
CA LYS A 136 -8.49 -10.10 1.07
C LYS A 136 -7.96 -11.06 0.02
N TYR A 137 -6.64 -11.24 -0.03
CA TYR A 137 -5.98 -12.05 -1.05
C TYR A 137 -6.41 -11.69 -2.48
N GLY A 138 -6.69 -10.41 -2.78
CA GLY A 138 -7.13 -10.01 -4.12
C GLY A 138 -6.12 -10.39 -5.21
N ILE A 139 -4.84 -10.52 -4.84
CA ILE A 139 -3.78 -11.11 -5.66
C ILE A 139 -3.11 -12.25 -4.87
N ILE A 140 -3.12 -13.47 -5.42
CA ILE A 140 -2.38 -14.63 -4.91
C ILE A 140 -1.54 -15.23 -6.05
N THR A 141 -0.22 -15.04 -6.00
CA THR A 141 0.63 -15.54 -7.08
C THR A 141 2.10 -15.55 -6.76
N PRO A 142 2.87 -16.53 -7.25
CA PRO A 142 4.32 -16.44 -7.32
C PRO A 142 4.70 -15.37 -8.37
N LEU A 143 4.87 -14.13 -7.91
CA LEU A 143 5.21 -13.02 -8.79
C LEU A 143 6.72 -12.96 -9.04
N GLY A 144 7.09 -12.66 -10.29
CA GLY A 144 8.41 -12.16 -10.60
C GLY A 144 8.52 -10.65 -10.42
N GLU A 145 7.45 -9.90 -10.67
CA GLU A 145 7.43 -8.44 -10.48
C GLU A 145 6.03 -7.93 -10.09
N LEU A 146 6.00 -7.04 -9.09
CA LEU A 146 4.85 -6.21 -8.73
C LEU A 146 5.25 -4.74 -8.85
N LEU A 147 4.54 -3.98 -9.69
CA LEU A 147 4.74 -2.55 -9.86
C LEU A 147 3.46 -1.78 -9.56
N LEU A 148 3.49 -0.93 -8.54
CA LEU A 148 2.48 0.10 -8.28
C LEU A 148 3.11 1.47 -8.54
N GLN A 149 2.70 2.16 -9.61
CA GLN A 149 3.25 3.45 -10.00
C GLN A 149 2.17 4.53 -10.11
N ASN A 150 2.37 5.67 -9.45
CA ASN A 150 1.37 6.76 -9.41
C ASN A 150 -0.02 6.22 -8.99
N VAL A 151 -0.04 5.33 -8.00
CA VAL A 151 -1.27 4.69 -7.53
C VAL A 151 -1.78 5.40 -6.28
N THR A 152 -3.09 5.63 -6.20
CA THR A 152 -3.75 6.11 -4.97
C THR A 152 -4.59 5.00 -4.35
N LEU A 153 -4.38 4.73 -3.06
CA LEU A 153 -5.20 3.83 -2.25
C LEU A 153 -6.18 4.67 -1.43
N THR A 154 -7.47 4.56 -1.73
CA THR A 154 -8.50 5.38 -1.06
C THR A 154 -8.99 4.82 0.27
N GLN A 155 -8.70 3.54 0.52
CA GLN A 155 -9.05 2.82 1.74
C GLN A 155 -7.79 2.27 2.41
N THR A 156 -7.91 1.97 3.70
CA THR A 156 -6.85 1.27 4.43
C THR A 156 -6.65 -0.13 3.83
N MET A 157 -5.42 -0.44 3.43
CA MET A 157 -5.06 -1.79 2.98
C MET A 157 -4.99 -2.71 4.20
N GLY A 158 -6.03 -3.49 4.43
CA GLY A 158 -6.05 -4.50 5.52
C GLY A 158 -5.03 -5.63 5.33
N GLU A 159 -5.09 -6.65 6.18
CA GLU A 159 -4.20 -7.81 6.11
C GLU A 159 -4.34 -8.60 4.80
N HIS A 160 -3.20 -9.11 4.32
CA HIS A 160 -3.04 -10.08 3.24
C HIS A 160 -3.76 -9.68 1.95
N ARG A 161 -3.64 -8.44 1.49
CA ARG A 161 -4.25 -8.03 0.21
C ARG A 161 -3.50 -8.63 -0.97
N VAL A 162 -2.18 -8.73 -0.86
CA VAL A 162 -1.32 -9.26 -1.91
C VAL A 162 -0.39 -10.32 -1.32
N ASP A 163 -0.46 -11.53 -1.85
CA ASP A 163 0.51 -12.61 -1.61
C ASP A 163 1.35 -12.80 -2.88
N VAL A 164 2.65 -12.50 -2.77
CA VAL A 164 3.62 -12.57 -3.88
C VAL A 164 4.33 -13.92 -3.99
N GLY A 165 4.00 -14.88 -3.12
CA GLY A 165 4.53 -16.24 -3.13
C GLY A 165 5.99 -16.35 -2.67
N TYR A 166 6.62 -17.50 -2.98
CA TYR A 166 7.90 -17.91 -2.38
C TYR A 166 9.13 -17.75 -3.28
N ASP A 167 8.94 -17.37 -4.55
CA ASP A 167 10.01 -17.43 -5.58
C ASP A 167 10.91 -16.20 -5.63
N GLY A 168 10.69 -15.21 -4.76
CA GLY A 168 11.52 -14.01 -4.68
C GLY A 168 11.12 -12.93 -5.69
N VAL A 169 10.10 -12.15 -5.38
CA VAL A 169 9.56 -11.11 -6.25
C VAL A 169 10.40 -9.83 -6.23
N LYS A 170 10.33 -9.06 -7.32
CA LYS A 170 10.71 -7.64 -7.36
C LYS A 170 9.49 -6.74 -7.11
N VAL A 171 9.46 -6.03 -5.99
CA VAL A 171 8.39 -5.09 -5.62
C VAL A 171 8.86 -3.65 -5.83
N ILE A 172 8.08 -2.89 -6.60
CA ILE A 172 8.32 -1.47 -6.86
C ILE A 172 7.05 -0.70 -6.48
N LEU A 173 7.18 0.19 -5.51
CA LEU A 173 6.16 1.13 -5.07
C LEU A 173 6.67 2.55 -5.37
N ASP A 174 6.26 3.12 -6.50
CA ASP A 174 6.74 4.43 -6.94
C ASP A 174 5.59 5.44 -6.99
N ALA A 175 5.75 6.57 -6.30
CA ALA A 175 4.69 7.57 -6.17
C ALA A 175 3.35 6.96 -5.69
N LEU A 176 3.42 6.00 -4.76
CA LEU A 176 2.26 5.41 -4.12
C LEU A 176 1.70 6.38 -3.08
N ASN A 177 0.41 6.70 -3.17
CA ASN A 177 -0.32 7.50 -2.19
C ASN A 177 -1.23 6.59 -1.36
N ALA A 178 -0.79 6.25 -0.15
CA ALA A 178 -1.48 5.36 0.79
C ALA A 178 -1.80 6.08 2.11
N THR A 179 -2.39 7.27 2.01
CA THR A 179 -2.73 8.11 3.18
C THR A 179 -3.86 7.54 4.05
N ALA A 180 -4.69 6.65 3.49
CA ALA A 180 -5.69 5.91 4.26
C ALA A 180 -5.08 4.81 5.16
N GLY A 181 -3.82 4.41 4.91
CA GLY A 181 -3.09 3.46 5.74
C GLY A 181 -2.70 2.17 5.01
N LEU A 182 -1.49 1.70 5.25
CA LEU A 182 -1.02 0.34 4.95
C LEU A 182 -1.04 -0.48 6.23
N GLY A 183 -1.98 -1.42 6.32
CA GLY A 183 -2.21 -2.32 7.45
C GLY A 183 -1.16 -3.41 7.59
N SER A 184 -1.20 -4.07 8.75
CA SER A 184 -0.36 -5.23 9.06
C SER A 184 -0.39 -6.23 7.91
N GLU A 185 0.77 -6.69 7.47
CA GLU A 185 0.86 -7.78 6.49
C GLU A 185 0.02 -7.57 5.22
N TRP A 186 -0.21 -6.32 4.78
CA TRP A 186 -1.02 -6.07 3.59
C TRP A 186 -0.38 -6.69 2.33
N LEU A 187 0.95 -6.81 2.34
CA LEU A 187 1.79 -7.48 1.36
C LEU A 187 2.61 -8.56 2.06
N VAL A 188 2.50 -9.81 1.60
CA VAL A 188 3.18 -10.98 2.18
C VAL A 188 3.93 -11.78 1.12
N GLY A 189 5.03 -12.43 1.54
CA GLY A 189 5.81 -13.36 0.71
C GLY A 189 7.29 -13.01 0.59
N ASN A 190 7.98 -13.68 -0.34
CA ASN A 190 9.43 -13.61 -0.51
C ASN A 190 9.83 -12.54 -1.51
N VAL A 191 10.71 -11.61 -1.13
CA VAL A 191 11.12 -10.45 -1.93
C VAL A 191 12.64 -10.44 -2.12
N THR A 192 13.10 -10.26 -3.36
CA THR A 192 14.53 -10.06 -3.66
C THR A 192 14.88 -8.59 -3.84
N TYR A 193 13.90 -7.76 -4.14
CA TYR A 193 14.09 -6.33 -4.38
C TYR A 193 12.85 -5.55 -3.97
N LEU A 194 12.98 -4.69 -2.95
CA LEU A 194 11.94 -3.78 -2.49
C LEU A 194 12.40 -2.34 -2.77
N ASN A 195 11.67 -1.63 -3.61
CA ASN A 195 11.95 -0.24 -3.94
C ASN A 195 10.73 0.63 -3.69
N ILE A 196 10.81 1.50 -2.70
CA ILE A 196 9.76 2.44 -2.33
C ILE A 196 10.28 3.85 -2.59
N THR A 197 9.72 4.53 -3.59
CA THR A 197 10.18 5.86 -4.01
C THR A 197 9.06 6.87 -4.13
N ARG A 198 9.35 8.13 -3.80
CA ARG A 198 8.44 9.28 -4.02
C ARG A 198 7.03 9.08 -3.44
N SER A 199 6.88 8.19 -2.47
CA SER A 199 5.58 7.73 -2.00
C SER A 199 5.12 8.53 -0.78
N ASN A 200 3.82 8.72 -0.65
CA ASN A 200 3.18 9.32 0.52
C ASN A 200 2.42 8.24 1.28
N LEU A 201 3.04 7.73 2.34
CA LEU A 201 2.62 6.51 3.01
C LEU A 201 2.19 6.81 4.43
N THR A 202 1.04 6.29 4.82
CA THR A 202 0.70 6.17 6.23
C THR A 202 0.84 4.72 6.63
N LEU A 203 1.83 4.41 7.47
CA LEU A 203 2.10 3.03 7.88
C LEU A 203 1.33 2.73 9.16
N LEU A 204 0.65 1.58 9.21
CA LEU A 204 0.11 1.02 10.44
C LEU A 204 1.15 0.09 11.08
N PRO A 205 0.99 -0.29 12.36
CA PRO A 205 1.85 -1.28 12.97
C PRO A 205 1.97 -2.54 12.09
N TRP A 206 3.19 -3.07 11.97
CA TRP A 206 3.49 -4.30 11.21
C TRP A 206 3.20 -4.24 9.69
N ALA A 207 3.15 -3.05 9.08
CA ALA A 207 2.74 -2.92 7.67
C ALA A 207 3.50 -3.83 6.69
N PHE A 208 4.79 -4.08 6.92
CA PHE A 208 5.62 -4.93 6.06
C PHE A 208 6.07 -6.24 6.73
N SER A 209 5.53 -6.61 7.90
CA SER A 209 6.02 -7.78 8.68
C SER A 209 5.89 -9.12 7.96
N GLY A 210 4.99 -9.23 6.99
CA GLY A 210 4.79 -10.43 6.18
C GLY A 210 5.79 -10.60 5.04
N LEU A 211 6.74 -9.67 4.87
CA LEU A 211 7.79 -9.77 3.86
C LEU A 211 9.03 -10.47 4.39
N GLU A 212 9.52 -11.43 3.61
CA GLU A 212 10.80 -12.09 3.81
C GLU A 212 11.77 -11.74 2.68
N MET A 213 12.91 -11.14 3.03
CA MET A 213 13.94 -10.80 2.04
C MET A 213 14.84 -12.00 1.76
N THR A 214 14.84 -12.47 0.51
CA THR A 214 15.50 -13.74 0.15
C THR A 214 16.87 -13.57 -0.52
N PRO A 215 17.79 -14.55 -0.34
CA PRO A 215 19.12 -14.56 -0.98
C PRO A 215 19.07 -14.50 -2.53
N PRO A 216 20.19 -14.19 -3.22
CA PRO A 216 21.56 -14.04 -2.69
C PRO A 216 21.94 -12.63 -2.23
N ASN A 217 21.32 -11.58 -2.77
CA ASN A 217 21.65 -10.19 -2.44
C ASN A 217 20.36 -9.35 -2.43
N PRO A 218 19.48 -9.55 -1.44
CA PRO A 218 18.25 -8.78 -1.35
C PRO A 218 18.56 -7.29 -1.28
N THR A 219 17.72 -6.47 -1.91
CA THR A 219 17.92 -5.02 -1.98
C THR A 219 16.70 -4.28 -1.47
N ILE A 220 16.91 -3.30 -0.58
CA ILE A 220 15.89 -2.40 -0.05
C ILE A 220 16.30 -0.96 -0.39
N ILE A 221 15.40 -0.23 -1.06
CA ILE A 221 15.60 1.17 -1.45
C ILE A 221 14.40 1.98 -0.95
N LEU A 222 14.67 3.04 -0.18
CA LEU A 222 13.69 3.95 0.39
C LEU A 222 14.08 5.40 0.05
N VAL A 223 13.55 5.98 -1.04
CA VAL A 223 14.00 7.30 -1.53
C VAL A 223 12.85 8.30 -1.67
N ASP A 224 13.04 9.50 -1.12
CA ASP A 224 12.11 10.63 -1.26
C ASP A 224 10.68 10.31 -0.81
N ASN A 225 10.50 9.47 0.23
CA ASN A 225 9.18 9.15 0.75
C ASN A 225 8.74 10.11 1.85
N GLN A 226 7.43 10.27 1.98
CA GLN A 226 6.79 11.00 3.07
C GLN A 226 6.01 10.01 3.94
N PHE A 227 6.37 9.93 5.22
CA PHE A 227 5.66 9.11 6.21
C PHE A 227 4.66 9.97 7.01
N GLY A 228 3.39 9.65 6.81
CA GLY A 228 2.21 10.29 7.38
C GLY A 228 1.73 9.65 8.68
N SER A 229 1.10 10.43 9.56
CA SER A 229 0.31 9.94 10.70
C SER A 229 -1.16 9.73 10.30
N VAL A 230 -1.83 8.66 10.77
CA VAL A 230 -3.30 8.55 10.62
C VAL A 230 -3.96 9.53 11.59
N ARG A 231 -4.81 10.42 11.06
CA ARG A 231 -5.84 11.09 11.87
C ARG A 231 -7.02 10.13 11.99
N SER A 232 -7.08 9.34 13.05
CA SER A 232 -8.35 8.67 13.35
C SER A 232 -9.31 9.74 13.88
N GLY A 233 -10.41 9.97 13.17
CA GLY A 233 -11.39 11.00 13.53
C GLY A 233 -11.04 12.42 13.07
N GLY A 234 -12.09 13.22 12.84
CA GLY A 234 -12.01 14.60 12.32
C GLY A 234 -11.17 15.55 13.17
N HIS A 235 -11.22 16.84 12.82
CA HIS A 235 -10.29 17.87 13.27
C HIS A 235 -10.11 18.00 14.81
N ASP A 236 -11.00 17.39 15.60
CA ASP A 236 -11.10 17.44 17.06
C ASP A 236 -10.77 16.11 17.78
N ALA A 237 -10.24 15.08 17.11
CA ALA A 237 -9.86 13.84 17.79
C ALA A 237 -8.73 14.11 18.82
N PRO A 238 -8.86 13.62 20.06
CA PRO A 238 -7.84 13.79 21.09
C PRO A 238 -6.51 13.21 20.61
N SER A 239 -5.40 13.80 21.06
CA SER A 239 -4.05 13.43 20.60
C SER A 239 -3.69 11.96 20.78
N SER A 240 -4.38 11.24 21.68
CA SER A 240 -4.24 9.80 21.93
C SER A 240 -4.68 8.91 20.76
N ASP A 241 -5.49 9.43 19.85
CA ASP A 241 -6.12 8.64 18.79
C ASP A 241 -5.39 8.79 17.45
N ARG A 242 -4.27 9.53 17.42
CA ARG A 242 -3.43 9.65 16.23
C ARG A 242 -2.45 8.50 16.18
N LEU A 243 -2.41 7.80 15.06
CA LEU A 243 -1.39 6.79 14.84
C LEU A 243 -0.08 7.45 14.44
N ALA A 244 1.00 6.97 15.03
CA ALA A 244 2.38 7.37 14.74
C ALA A 244 2.70 7.32 13.24
N SER A 245 3.63 8.15 12.79
CA SER A 245 4.14 8.15 11.41
C SER A 245 5.01 6.91 11.11
N LEU A 246 5.83 6.47 12.08
CA LEU A 246 6.53 5.18 12.07
C LEU A 246 6.16 4.41 13.35
N PRO A 247 4.96 3.78 13.38
CA PRO A 247 4.54 2.96 14.52
C PRO A 247 5.45 1.73 14.68
N THR A 248 5.28 1.03 15.81
CA THR A 248 5.96 -0.24 16.09
C THR A 248 6.02 -1.15 14.87
N GLU A 249 7.22 -1.62 14.55
CA GLU A 249 7.46 -2.58 13.46
C GLU A 249 6.91 -2.17 12.08
N ALA A 250 6.70 -0.88 11.81
CA ALA A 250 6.11 -0.39 10.55
C ALA A 250 6.86 -0.87 9.30
N LEU A 251 8.19 -0.92 9.34
CA LEU A 251 9.07 -1.39 8.27
C LEU A 251 9.79 -2.69 8.67
N SER A 252 9.21 -3.47 9.60
CA SER A 252 9.74 -4.78 9.96
C SER A 252 9.68 -5.67 8.72
N VAL A 253 10.83 -6.12 8.24
CA VAL A 253 10.97 -7.10 7.16
C VAL A 253 11.89 -8.18 7.68
N TYR A 254 11.58 -9.45 7.39
CA TYR A 254 12.43 -10.55 7.84
C TYR A 254 13.70 -10.61 6.97
N LEU A 255 14.86 -10.45 7.62
CA LEU A 255 16.17 -10.40 6.98
C LEU A 255 17.01 -11.60 7.47
N HIS A 256 17.33 -12.54 6.58
CA HIS A 256 18.21 -13.66 6.93
C HIS A 256 19.61 -13.17 7.30
N ASN A 257 20.17 -13.67 8.41
CA ASN A 257 21.49 -13.27 8.91
C ASN A 257 22.63 -13.54 7.92
N ASP A 258 22.46 -14.52 7.02
CA ASP A 258 23.46 -14.90 6.02
C ASP A 258 23.35 -14.12 4.69
N THR A 259 22.45 -13.13 4.63
CA THR A 259 22.25 -12.31 3.42
C THR A 259 22.99 -10.99 3.51
N ASN A 260 23.81 -10.71 2.49
CA ASN A 260 24.38 -9.37 2.27
C ASN A 260 23.29 -8.46 1.70
N THR A 261 22.36 -8.05 2.57
CA THR A 261 21.27 -7.15 2.19
C THR A 261 21.83 -5.78 1.83
N ARG A 262 21.48 -5.27 0.65
CA ARG A 262 21.84 -3.92 0.22
C ARG A 262 20.73 -2.97 0.63
N ILE A 263 21.03 -2.05 1.54
CA ILE A 263 20.07 -1.07 2.05
C ILE A 263 20.50 0.32 1.59
N SER A 264 19.57 1.08 1.02
CA SER A 264 19.78 2.48 0.67
C SER A 264 18.54 3.29 1.04
N ALA A 265 18.73 4.37 1.79
CA ALA A 265 17.68 5.30 2.11
C ALA A 265 18.17 6.74 1.96
N SER A 266 17.36 7.62 1.37
CA SER A 266 17.73 9.04 1.21
C SER A 266 16.51 9.93 0.99
N GLY A 267 16.53 11.15 1.52
CA GLY A 267 15.50 12.16 1.24
C GLY A 267 14.11 11.88 1.84
N ASN A 268 14.00 10.92 2.78
CA ASN A 268 12.72 10.59 3.41
C ASN A 268 12.31 11.68 4.40
N ARG A 269 11.02 11.83 4.66
CA ARG A 269 10.46 12.89 5.50
C ARG A 269 9.37 12.36 6.42
N LEU A 270 9.31 12.93 7.62
CA LEU A 270 8.17 12.73 8.53
C LEU A 270 7.22 13.91 8.42
N THR A 271 5.93 13.64 8.51
CA THR A 271 4.90 14.69 8.63
C THR A 271 4.78 15.25 10.05
N SER A 272 5.23 14.49 11.05
CA SER A 272 5.21 14.84 12.48
C SER A 272 6.38 14.15 13.19
N CYS A 273 6.95 14.81 14.20
CA CYS A 273 8.20 14.42 14.86
C CYS A 273 7.98 14.23 16.36
N ARG A 274 6.81 13.70 16.74
CA ARG A 274 6.54 13.35 18.14
C ARG A 274 7.26 12.06 18.47
N CYS A 275 7.52 11.81 19.75
CA CYS A 275 8.17 10.56 20.16
C CYS A 275 7.37 9.31 19.78
N GLU A 276 6.04 9.43 19.77
CA GLU A 276 5.13 8.42 19.24
C GLU A 276 5.36 8.15 17.75
N ASP A 277 5.64 9.17 16.93
CA ASP A 277 5.93 9.04 15.49
C ASP A 277 7.25 8.32 15.18
N LEU A 278 8.15 8.23 16.15
CA LEU A 278 9.51 7.67 16.01
C LEU A 278 9.65 6.31 16.70
N LYS A 279 8.55 5.71 17.13
CA LYS A 279 8.55 4.55 18.03
C LYS A 279 9.38 3.39 17.49
N TRP A 280 9.24 3.04 16.20
CA TRP A 280 10.02 1.96 15.60
C TRP A 280 11.55 2.18 15.61
N LEU A 281 12.00 3.44 15.46
CA LEU A 281 13.42 3.77 15.51
C LEU A 281 13.99 3.65 16.93
N LEU A 282 13.15 3.86 17.94
CA LEU A 282 13.54 3.81 19.36
C LEU A 282 13.43 2.42 19.97
N GLU A 283 12.72 1.50 19.32
CA GLU A 283 12.58 0.11 19.76
C GLU A 283 13.91 -0.65 19.63
N GLU A 284 14.30 -1.39 20.66
CA GLU A 284 15.38 -2.36 20.55
C GLU A 284 14.97 -3.48 19.58
N ASP A 285 15.91 -3.96 18.76
CA ASP A 285 15.68 -5.16 17.96
C ASP A 285 15.75 -6.40 18.89
N PRO A 286 14.63 -7.11 19.13
CA PRO A 286 14.60 -8.24 20.04
C PRO A 286 15.53 -9.38 19.61
N ASN A 287 15.89 -9.44 18.33
CA ASN A 287 16.75 -10.49 17.77
C ASN A 287 18.19 -10.04 17.55
N ASN A 288 18.51 -8.76 17.85
CA ASN A 288 19.81 -8.16 17.59
C ASN A 288 20.32 -8.45 16.17
N ASN A 289 19.43 -8.39 15.17
CA ASN A 289 19.75 -8.65 13.79
C ASN A 289 20.48 -7.42 13.23
N ASN A 290 21.73 -7.64 12.79
CA ASN A 290 22.56 -6.60 12.20
C ASN A 290 21.86 -5.92 11.01
N ASN A 291 21.11 -6.66 10.20
CA ASN A 291 20.43 -6.13 9.02
C ASN A 291 19.23 -5.23 9.40
N THR A 292 18.45 -5.59 10.43
CA THR A 292 17.38 -4.73 10.96
C THR A 292 17.95 -3.45 11.57
N THR A 293 19.07 -3.58 12.29
CA THR A 293 19.80 -2.44 12.85
C THR A 293 20.29 -1.51 11.73
N GLN A 294 20.86 -2.05 10.66
CA GLN A 294 21.27 -1.29 9.47
C GLN A 294 20.08 -0.61 8.77
N LEU A 295 18.92 -1.28 8.67
CA LEU A 295 17.72 -0.67 8.09
C LEU A 295 17.23 0.51 8.91
N LYS A 296 17.12 0.35 10.24
CA LYS A 296 16.76 1.45 11.15
C LYS A 296 17.74 2.61 11.04
N GLN A 297 19.04 2.33 11.01
CA GLN A 297 20.08 3.35 10.86
C GLN A 297 19.95 4.09 9.51
N ALA A 298 19.80 3.36 8.40
CA ALA A 298 19.65 3.97 7.08
C ALA A 298 18.40 4.86 7.02
N VAL A 299 17.27 4.40 7.57
CA VAL A 299 16.06 5.21 7.66
C VAL A 299 16.31 6.46 8.52
N GLN A 300 16.85 6.32 9.73
CA GLN A 300 17.20 7.45 10.59
C GLN A 300 18.08 8.49 9.89
N GLU A 301 19.17 8.07 9.23
CA GLU A 301 20.08 8.95 8.50
C GLU A 301 19.42 9.65 7.30
N SER A 302 18.42 8.99 6.69
CA SER A 302 17.70 9.53 5.54
C SER A 302 16.60 10.53 5.90
N LEU A 303 16.11 10.50 7.15
CA LEU A 303 14.94 11.25 7.58
C LEU A 303 15.30 12.73 7.79
N GLN A 304 14.69 13.58 7.00
CA GLN A 304 14.62 15.01 7.26
C GLN A 304 13.44 15.24 8.20
N ALA A 305 13.71 15.87 9.35
CA ALA A 305 12.65 16.34 10.23
C ALA A 305 11.79 17.34 9.46
N GLY A 306 10.55 16.97 9.12
CA GLY A 306 9.58 17.88 8.54
C GLY A 306 8.95 18.81 9.59
N CYS A 307 9.44 18.76 10.82
CA CYS A 307 8.80 19.33 11.99
C CYS A 307 9.84 20.15 12.77
N GLU A 308 9.80 21.46 12.51
CA GLU A 308 10.63 22.50 13.13
C GLU A 308 12.12 22.42 12.80
N ASP A 309 12.86 23.52 13.03
CA ASP A 309 14.31 23.66 12.75
C ASP A 309 15.20 22.75 13.65
N LEU A 310 14.64 21.68 14.23
CA LEU A 310 15.33 20.77 15.13
C LEU A 310 16.01 19.64 14.35
N ASN A 311 17.22 19.29 14.77
CA ASN A 311 17.92 18.12 14.25
C ASN A 311 17.20 16.84 14.73
N LEU A 312 17.02 15.85 13.84
CA LEU A 312 16.38 14.57 14.17
C LEU A 312 17.07 13.87 15.35
N ASN A 313 18.39 13.97 15.47
CA ASN A 313 19.13 13.39 16.60
C ASN A 313 18.72 14.03 17.94
N ASP A 314 18.48 15.35 17.96
CA ASP A 314 18.01 16.03 19.17
C ASP A 314 16.60 15.57 19.56
N VAL A 315 15.76 15.27 18.56
CA VAL A 315 14.41 14.72 18.80
C VAL A 315 14.51 13.30 19.35
N LEU A 316 15.33 12.44 18.74
CA LEU A 316 15.54 11.07 19.20
C LEU A 316 16.12 11.03 20.63
N ASP A 317 17.09 11.88 20.95
CA ASP A 317 17.67 11.96 22.29
C ASP A 317 16.63 12.37 23.34
N ARG A 318 15.75 13.33 23.03
CA ARG A 318 14.65 13.72 23.92
C ARG A 318 13.66 12.57 24.13
N CYS A 319 13.38 11.81 23.08
CA CYS A 319 12.43 10.71 23.13
C CYS A 319 12.98 9.48 23.85
N GLY A 320 14.26 9.14 23.64
CA GLY A 320 14.93 8.01 24.29
C GLY A 320 15.23 8.24 25.77
N ASN A 321 15.50 9.49 26.17
CA ASN A 321 15.73 9.86 27.58
C ASN A 321 14.45 10.18 28.34
N SER A 322 13.28 10.17 27.69
CA SER A 322 12.01 10.37 28.37
C SER A 322 11.70 9.09 29.16
N PRO A 323 11.72 9.13 30.51
CA PRO A 323 11.41 7.95 31.30
C PRO A 323 10.00 7.49 30.92
N SER A 324 9.92 6.22 30.51
CA SER A 324 8.70 5.52 30.14
C SER A 324 7.57 5.84 31.13
N GLY A 325 6.63 6.70 30.71
CA GLY A 325 5.40 6.96 31.47
C GLY A 325 5.00 8.42 31.74
N SER A 326 5.72 9.44 31.27
CA SER A 326 5.18 10.81 31.31
C SER A 326 4.69 11.25 29.94
N GLN A 327 3.36 11.28 29.78
CA GLN A 327 2.73 12.24 28.87
C GLN A 327 3.25 13.63 29.25
N ALA A 328 4.29 14.10 28.58
CA ALA A 328 4.62 15.52 28.51
C ALA A 328 3.56 16.19 27.64
N CYS A 329 2.34 16.21 28.17
CA CYS A 329 1.33 17.17 27.80
C CYS A 329 1.99 18.53 28.08
N TYR A 330 2.30 19.29 27.04
CA TYR A 330 2.60 20.71 27.18
C TYR A 330 1.35 21.36 27.81
N ARG A 331 1.27 21.36 29.14
CA ARG A 331 0.49 22.36 29.86
C ARG A 331 1.20 23.66 29.55
N MET A 332 0.70 24.39 28.55
CA MET A 332 0.87 25.84 28.49
C MET A 332 0.46 26.36 29.87
N HIS A 333 1.45 26.78 30.66
CA HIS A 333 1.21 27.64 31.81
C HIS A 333 0.46 28.87 31.28
N GLY A 334 -0.67 29.16 31.91
CA GLY A 334 -1.73 29.99 31.36
C GLY A 334 -1.27 31.33 30.81
N LEU A 335 -1.93 31.75 29.73
CA LEU A 335 -2.08 33.14 29.39
C LEU A 335 -2.71 33.85 30.59
N GLY A 336 -1.87 34.58 31.34
CA GLY A 336 -2.33 35.49 32.37
C GLY A 336 -3.10 36.63 31.72
N PHE A 337 -4.43 36.49 31.64
CA PHE A 337 -5.31 37.63 31.37
C PHE A 337 -5.40 38.47 32.65
N SER A 338 -4.74 39.63 32.63
CA SER A 338 -4.96 40.67 33.64
C SER A 338 -6.30 41.35 33.34
N TYR A 339 -7.37 40.92 34.01
CA TYR A 339 -8.61 41.67 34.06
C TYR A 339 -8.58 42.61 35.28
N THR A 340 -8.37 43.89 35.03
CA THR A 340 -8.69 44.94 35.99
C THR A 340 -10.20 45.15 35.95
N VAL A 341 -10.94 44.62 36.93
CA VAL A 341 -12.35 44.97 37.13
C VAL A 341 -12.45 45.84 38.39
N LEU A 342 -12.80 47.09 38.14
CA LEU A 342 -13.16 48.12 39.10
C LEU A 342 -14.66 47.98 39.45
N LEU A 343 -15.02 48.24 40.70
CA LEU A 343 -16.39 48.35 41.27
C LEU A 343 -17.12 47.01 41.47
N GLY A 344 -17.86 46.73 42.55
CA GLY A 344 -18.39 47.50 43.67
C GLY A 344 -19.28 46.56 44.51
N PHE A 345 -19.62 46.99 45.72
CA PHE A 345 -20.44 46.30 46.73
C PHE A 345 -21.79 45.71 46.21
N VAL A 346 -22.22 44.55 46.75
CA VAL A 346 -23.40 44.33 47.64
C VAL A 346 -23.85 42.84 47.68
N ALA A 347 -23.84 42.30 48.91
CA ALA A 347 -24.67 41.30 49.63
C ALA A 347 -25.53 40.18 48.99
N CYS A 348 -25.51 39.04 49.70
CA CYS A 348 -26.55 38.00 49.97
C CYS A 348 -27.15 37.22 48.77
N SER A 349 -27.43 35.92 48.82
CA SER A 349 -27.80 35.03 49.93
C SER A 349 -27.63 33.56 49.55
N LEU A 350 -27.47 32.70 50.57
CA LEU A 350 -27.60 31.24 50.52
C LEU A 350 -28.97 30.80 49.97
N PHE A 351 -28.99 29.72 49.19
CA PHE A 351 -30.02 28.67 49.31
C PHE A 351 -29.42 27.31 48.88
N ALA A 352 -29.56 26.33 49.78
CA ALA A 352 -29.39 24.92 49.48
C ALA A 352 -30.78 24.33 49.22
N HIS A 353 -30.94 23.49 48.18
CA HIS A 353 -31.78 22.30 48.27
C HIS A 353 -31.45 21.28 47.17
N THR A 354 -31.30 20.05 47.63
CA THR A 354 -31.28 18.75 46.95
C THR A 354 -32.51 18.47 46.09
N TYR A 355 -32.40 17.64 45.05
CA TYR A 355 -33.34 16.52 44.84
C TYR A 355 -32.73 15.38 44.00
N ASN A 356 -33.09 14.18 44.43
CA ASN A 356 -32.71 12.86 43.94
C ASN A 356 -33.38 12.49 42.60
N ASN A 357 -32.71 11.56 41.91
CA ASN A 357 -33.15 10.81 40.74
C ASN A 357 -34.47 10.06 40.95
N ALA A 358 -35.27 10.05 39.88
CA ALA A 358 -35.99 8.90 39.36
C ALA A 358 -35.84 8.91 37.84
#